data_AF-A0A1V2I0I0-F1
#
_entry.id   AF-A0A1V2I0I0-F1
#
_cell.length_a   1.000
_cell.length_b   1.000
_cell.length_c   1.000
_cell.angle_alpha   90.00
_cell.angle_beta   90.00
_cell.angle_gamma   90.00
#
_symmetry.space_group_name_H-M   'P 1'
#
loop_
_entity.id
_entity.type
_entity.pdbx_description
1 polymer ?
#
loop_
_entity_poly.entity_id
_entity_poly.type
_entity_poly.pdbx_seq_one_letter_code
_entity_poly.pdbx_strand_id
1 'polypeptide(L)'
;MTGDSQAEQRLLASFWAYERALVANDAAALAGWFADSADAIRADPKSLLAGNGDIAEFRRNRPPVPSRVVERLHLRWISEDTATLIAETRSITGARSTQLQIWRQGADGWRILIAQVSPGLDPSVTTIRARDTSVWRAVGAPLVPGTRDRLLAGLRVAVKDLYAVAGQPVGAGNPTWLSEASPETTHAAAVARLLDAGASVVGITQTDELASGLAGENAHYGTPPNPRVPGRVPGGSTSGSAAAVAACAADIGLGTDTAGSIRAPASYCGLYGLRTTHDLVSREGMIGLAPSFDTVGLLTRDAATLRQAAVALGLTGLAPITRLLVVDELERLADEPVRMSFDAATRALGGRRGLPVESEPTLTGGDLDEWFAAFRTVQGAEAWQLHGDWIEAHPGTLGPAVQARFDAARALTPAARSTASEVIAKARQTVRSAIPPGTALLLPTTSGPAPLVGLDPADMEAVRAATLRLTIISSLAGLPAVSAPLLDRGSHPVGLSLVGAPGTDLDLIDVVSP
;
A
#
# COMPACT_ATOMS: atom_id res chain seq x y z
N MET A 1 36.60 -5.41 -29.22
CA MET A 1 36.22 -6.78 -29.59
C MET A 1 35.05 -6.70 -30.55
N THR A 2 35.28 -6.93 -31.84
CA THR A 2 34.31 -6.72 -32.95
C THR A 2 33.85 -8.04 -33.57
N GLY A 3 33.89 -9.13 -32.81
CA GLY A 3 33.45 -10.48 -33.23
C GLY A 3 32.05 -10.91 -32.77
N ASP A 4 31.31 -10.05 -32.03
CA ASP A 4 30.20 -10.51 -31.18
C ASP A 4 28.79 -10.39 -31.83
N SER A 5 28.61 -9.58 -32.89
CA SER A 5 27.26 -9.29 -33.40
C SER A 5 26.57 -10.50 -34.08
N GLN A 6 27.32 -11.39 -34.74
CA GLN A 6 26.74 -12.56 -35.39
C GLN A 6 26.40 -13.69 -34.41
N ALA A 7 27.19 -13.87 -33.35
CA ALA A 7 26.90 -14.85 -32.30
C ALA A 7 25.65 -14.40 -31.53
N GLU A 8 25.60 -13.13 -31.14
CA GLU A 8 24.43 -12.49 -30.53
C GLU A 8 23.17 -12.62 -31.40
N GLN A 9 23.24 -12.29 -32.69
CA GLN A 9 22.10 -12.42 -33.60
C GLN A 9 21.56 -13.85 -33.68
N ARG A 10 22.45 -14.85 -33.76
CA ARG A 10 22.05 -16.28 -33.79
C ARG A 10 21.43 -16.75 -32.48
N LEU A 11 21.97 -16.28 -31.34
CA LEU A 11 21.41 -16.56 -30.03
C LEU A 11 20.02 -15.93 -29.89
N LEU A 12 19.87 -14.65 -30.22
CA LEU A 12 18.58 -13.95 -30.17
C LEU A 12 17.54 -14.59 -31.10
N ALA A 13 17.95 -15.01 -32.31
CA ALA A 13 17.07 -15.74 -33.22
C ALA A 13 16.56 -17.06 -32.60
N SER A 14 17.43 -17.78 -31.90
CA SER A 14 17.10 -19.02 -31.18
C SER A 14 16.15 -18.77 -30.02
N PHE A 15 16.42 -17.72 -29.22
CA PHE A 15 15.53 -17.27 -28.15
C PHE A 15 14.12 -16.95 -28.66
N TRP A 16 14.01 -16.16 -29.72
CA TRP A 16 12.70 -15.80 -30.27
C TRP A 16 11.98 -16.98 -30.93
N ALA A 17 12.71 -17.94 -31.50
CA ALA A 17 12.12 -19.18 -32.00
C ALA A 17 11.55 -20.03 -30.87
N TYR A 18 12.30 -20.17 -29.77
CA TYR A 18 11.82 -20.81 -28.55
C TYR A 18 10.57 -20.10 -27.99
N GLU A 19 10.57 -18.77 -27.92
CA GLU A 19 9.43 -18.03 -27.37
C GLU A 19 8.17 -18.15 -28.23
N ARG A 20 8.32 -18.13 -29.56
CA ARG A 20 7.19 -18.41 -30.48
C ARG A 20 6.62 -19.81 -30.24
N ALA A 21 7.48 -20.83 -30.13
CA ALA A 21 7.04 -22.19 -29.81
C ALA A 21 6.36 -22.26 -28.44
N LEU A 22 6.83 -21.48 -27.47
CA LEU A 22 6.26 -21.42 -26.13
C LEU A 22 4.84 -20.85 -26.13
N VAL A 23 4.63 -19.73 -26.81
CA VAL A 23 3.33 -19.05 -26.93
C VAL A 23 2.36 -19.86 -27.80
N ALA A 24 2.85 -20.52 -28.85
CA ALA A 24 2.05 -21.41 -29.70
C ALA A 24 1.72 -22.76 -29.02
N ASN A 25 2.28 -23.03 -27.83
CA ASN A 25 2.17 -24.33 -27.14
C ASN A 25 2.63 -25.52 -28.00
N ASP A 26 3.66 -25.31 -28.83
CA ASP A 26 4.26 -26.36 -29.64
C ASP A 26 5.20 -27.24 -28.81
N ALA A 27 4.63 -28.26 -28.16
CA ALA A 27 5.39 -29.16 -27.28
C ALA A 27 6.52 -29.90 -28.02
N ALA A 28 6.35 -30.19 -29.32
CA ALA A 28 7.35 -30.88 -30.12
C ALA A 28 8.57 -29.99 -30.39
N ALA A 29 8.35 -28.75 -30.82
CA ALA A 29 9.43 -27.78 -31.00
C ALA A 29 10.14 -27.46 -29.67
N LEU A 30 9.39 -27.39 -28.57
CA LEU A 30 9.93 -27.04 -27.25
C LEU A 30 10.83 -28.11 -26.64
N ALA A 31 10.57 -29.40 -26.90
CA ALA A 31 11.41 -30.48 -26.43
C ALA A 31 12.83 -30.42 -27.01
N GLY A 32 12.95 -29.93 -28.26
CA GLY A 32 14.24 -29.82 -28.94
C GLY A 32 15.13 -28.69 -28.44
N TRP A 33 14.63 -27.69 -27.72
CA TRP A 33 15.44 -26.52 -27.36
C TRP A 33 16.37 -26.72 -26.17
N PHE A 34 16.17 -27.74 -25.34
CA PHE A 34 17.06 -28.04 -24.21
C PHE A 34 18.27 -28.84 -24.68
N ALA A 35 19.42 -28.64 -24.02
CA ALA A 35 20.59 -29.44 -24.27
C ALA A 35 20.28 -30.92 -24.03
N ASP A 36 20.79 -31.80 -24.88
CA ASP A 36 20.70 -33.25 -24.69
C ASP A 36 21.79 -33.71 -23.72
N SER A 37 21.67 -33.28 -22.46
CA SER A 37 22.59 -33.65 -21.38
C SER A 37 21.84 -33.77 -20.05
N ALA A 38 22.42 -34.55 -19.13
CA ALA A 38 21.95 -34.62 -17.74
C ALA A 38 22.03 -33.26 -17.02
N ASP A 39 22.85 -32.34 -17.54
CA ASP A 39 23.04 -30.99 -17.01
C ASP A 39 21.90 -30.02 -17.40
N ALA A 40 20.95 -30.45 -18.24
CA ALA A 40 19.80 -29.64 -18.59
C ALA A 40 18.86 -29.50 -17.38
N ILE A 41 18.63 -28.28 -16.90
CA ILE A 41 17.78 -28.03 -15.74
C ILE A 41 16.61 -27.13 -16.13
N ARG A 42 15.40 -27.49 -15.69
CA ARG A 42 14.25 -26.60 -15.67
C ARG A 42 13.71 -26.49 -14.25
N ALA A 43 13.55 -25.26 -13.79
CA ALA A 43 12.94 -24.98 -12.50
C ALA A 43 11.79 -23.97 -12.62
N ASP A 44 10.87 -24.05 -11.65
CA ASP A 44 9.90 -23.02 -11.27
C ASP A 44 9.62 -23.16 -9.75
N PRO A 45 8.77 -22.31 -9.12
CA PRO A 45 8.52 -22.41 -7.67
C PRO A 45 7.91 -23.73 -7.21
N LYS A 46 7.41 -24.58 -8.12
CA LYS A 46 6.69 -25.83 -7.80
C LYS A 46 7.48 -27.07 -8.21
N SER A 47 8.48 -26.95 -9.07
CA SER A 47 9.17 -28.10 -9.67
C SER A 47 10.61 -27.81 -10.04
N LEU A 48 11.47 -28.83 -9.91
CA LEU A 48 12.83 -28.89 -10.41
C LEU A 48 12.96 -30.17 -11.24
N LEU A 49 13.30 -30.03 -12.51
CA LEU A 49 13.47 -31.13 -13.47
C LEU A 49 14.90 -31.11 -13.97
N ALA A 50 15.52 -32.29 -14.03
CA ALA A 50 16.88 -32.46 -14.53
C ALA A 50 16.88 -33.48 -15.68
N GLY A 51 17.62 -33.16 -16.75
CA GLY A 51 17.68 -33.97 -17.97
C GLY A 51 16.57 -33.67 -18.98
N ASN A 52 16.89 -33.90 -20.25
CA ASN A 52 15.99 -33.61 -21.38
C ASN A 52 14.68 -34.42 -21.31
N GLY A 53 14.74 -35.69 -20.91
CA GLY A 53 13.58 -36.58 -20.81
C GLY A 53 12.46 -36.03 -19.91
N ASP A 54 12.79 -35.68 -18.67
CA ASP A 54 11.84 -35.15 -17.68
C ASP A 54 11.26 -33.80 -18.12
N ILE A 55 12.10 -32.95 -18.72
CA ILE A 55 11.69 -31.64 -19.25
C ILE A 55 10.72 -31.82 -20.43
N ALA A 56 10.99 -32.77 -21.33
CA ALA A 56 10.14 -33.08 -22.46
C ALA A 56 8.79 -33.68 -22.02
N GLU A 57 8.80 -34.58 -21.04
CA GLU A 57 7.58 -35.13 -20.45
C GLU A 57 6.73 -34.05 -19.79
N PHE A 58 7.33 -33.20 -18.95
CA PHE A 58 6.65 -32.06 -18.37
C PHE A 58 6.01 -31.18 -19.45
N ARG A 59 6.72 -30.90 -20.55
CA ARG A 59 6.22 -30.03 -21.62
C ARG A 59 5.06 -30.63 -22.40
N ARG A 60 4.97 -31.96 -22.51
CA ARG A 60 3.81 -32.64 -23.12
C ARG A 60 2.57 -32.57 -22.23
N ASN A 61 2.76 -32.58 -20.91
CA ASN A 61 1.66 -32.72 -19.94
C ASN A 61 1.25 -31.39 -19.27
N ARG A 62 1.98 -30.30 -19.51
CA ARG A 62 1.70 -29.01 -18.89
C ARG A 62 0.48 -28.30 -19.50
N PRO A 63 -0.22 -27.45 -18.74
CA PRO A 63 -1.23 -26.54 -19.27
C PRO A 63 -0.63 -25.55 -20.30
N PRO A 64 -1.44 -25.07 -21.26
CA PRO A 64 -1.04 -24.02 -22.18
C PRO A 64 -0.47 -22.79 -21.46
N VAL A 65 0.64 -22.26 -21.96
CA VAL A 65 1.19 -20.98 -21.47
C VAL A 65 0.25 -19.87 -21.91
N PRO A 66 -0.20 -18.98 -21.00
CA PRO A 66 -0.99 -17.82 -21.36
C PRO A 66 -0.24 -16.94 -22.36
N SER A 67 -0.97 -16.33 -23.29
CA SER A 67 -0.39 -15.33 -24.20
C SER A 67 0.32 -14.23 -23.41
N ARG A 68 1.55 -13.91 -23.83
CA ARG A 68 2.43 -12.95 -23.17
C ARG A 68 3.29 -12.19 -24.18
N VAL A 69 3.82 -11.05 -23.76
CA VAL A 69 4.80 -10.26 -24.51
C VAL A 69 6.09 -10.13 -23.70
N VAL A 70 7.25 -10.18 -24.38
CA VAL A 70 8.55 -9.86 -23.76
C VAL A 70 8.72 -8.35 -23.77
N GLU A 71 8.77 -7.73 -22.59
CA GLU A 71 8.90 -6.27 -22.44
C GLU A 71 10.37 -5.83 -22.44
N ARG A 72 11.24 -6.65 -21.85
CA ARG A 72 12.68 -6.39 -21.76
C ARG A 72 13.45 -7.70 -21.82
N LEU A 73 14.60 -7.67 -22.49
CA LEU A 73 15.51 -8.80 -22.60
C LEU A 73 16.92 -8.34 -22.21
N HIS A 74 17.54 -9.05 -21.26
CA HIS A 74 18.90 -8.77 -20.79
C HIS A 74 19.81 -9.92 -21.19
N LEU A 75 20.84 -9.62 -21.99
CA LEU A 75 21.87 -10.57 -22.43
C LEU A 75 23.18 -10.34 -21.67
N ARG A 76 23.79 -11.42 -21.15
CA ARG A 76 25.12 -11.41 -20.55
C ARG A 76 25.91 -12.66 -20.98
N TRP A 77 27.03 -12.47 -21.63
CA TRP A 77 27.97 -13.55 -21.96
C TRP A 77 28.65 -14.07 -20.70
N ILE A 78 28.72 -15.40 -20.56
CA ILE A 78 29.47 -16.10 -19.51
C ILE A 78 30.84 -16.52 -20.08
N SER A 79 30.85 -16.99 -21.32
CA SER A 79 32.01 -17.41 -22.12
C SER A 79 31.72 -17.16 -23.60
N GLU A 80 32.66 -17.49 -24.49
CA GLU A 80 32.48 -17.35 -25.95
C GLU A 80 31.32 -18.19 -26.51
N ASP A 81 30.96 -19.27 -25.83
CA ASP A 81 29.94 -20.23 -26.26
C ASP A 81 28.73 -20.29 -25.32
N THR A 82 28.70 -19.50 -24.24
CA THR A 82 27.65 -19.58 -23.22
C THR A 82 27.17 -18.19 -22.82
N ALA A 83 25.86 -18.00 -22.79
CA ALA A 83 25.23 -16.73 -22.45
C ALA A 83 24.00 -16.90 -21.56
N THR A 84 23.77 -15.92 -20.70
CA THR A 84 22.53 -15.77 -19.94
C THR A 84 21.59 -14.79 -20.64
N LEU A 85 20.34 -15.19 -20.79
CA LEU A 85 19.23 -14.33 -21.19
C LEU A 85 18.22 -14.24 -20.04
N ILE A 86 17.85 -13.03 -19.65
CA ILE A 86 16.75 -12.78 -18.70
C ILE A 86 15.67 -12.01 -19.44
N ALA A 87 14.50 -12.63 -19.60
CA ALA A 87 13.32 -12.02 -20.20
C ALA A 87 12.34 -11.57 -19.12
N GLU A 88 11.96 -10.30 -19.15
CA GLU A 88 10.81 -9.76 -18.41
C GLU A 88 9.59 -9.84 -19.33
N THR A 89 8.53 -10.52 -18.90
CA THR A 89 7.34 -10.74 -19.72
C THR A 89 6.06 -10.29 -19.03
N ARG A 90 5.10 -9.78 -19.79
CA ARG A 90 3.76 -9.43 -19.30
C ARG A 90 2.70 -10.32 -19.97
N SER A 91 1.83 -10.93 -19.17
CA SER A 91 0.66 -11.67 -19.68
C SER A 91 -0.41 -10.73 -20.23
N ILE A 92 -1.37 -11.28 -20.98
CA ILE A 92 -2.58 -10.54 -21.39
C ILE A 92 -3.37 -9.97 -20.20
N THR A 93 -3.28 -10.59 -19.02
CA THR A 93 -3.91 -10.13 -17.77
C THR A 93 -3.07 -9.07 -17.03
N GLY A 94 -1.94 -8.65 -17.57
CA GLY A 94 -1.05 -7.64 -16.98
C GLY A 94 -0.03 -8.18 -15.96
N ALA A 95 -0.05 -9.48 -15.65
CA ALA A 95 0.90 -10.08 -14.71
C ALA A 95 2.32 -10.10 -15.29
N ARG A 96 3.30 -9.64 -14.52
CA ARG A 96 4.72 -9.61 -14.91
C ARG A 96 5.48 -10.81 -14.37
N SER A 97 6.14 -11.59 -15.22
CA SER A 97 7.01 -12.71 -14.83
C SER A 97 8.42 -12.53 -15.36
N THR A 98 9.38 -13.25 -14.78
CA THR A 98 10.75 -13.32 -15.29
C THR A 98 11.10 -14.74 -15.70
N GLN A 99 11.84 -14.86 -16.80
CA GLN A 99 12.40 -16.12 -17.26
C GLN A 99 13.90 -15.93 -17.46
N LEU A 100 14.68 -16.68 -16.68
CA LEU A 100 16.12 -16.77 -16.85
C LEU A 100 16.44 -18.03 -17.66
N GLN A 101 17.29 -17.89 -18.66
CA GLN A 101 17.83 -18.99 -19.43
C GLN A 101 19.33 -18.86 -19.59
N ILE A 102 20.07 -19.95 -19.35
CA ILE A 102 21.46 -20.09 -19.76
C ILE A 102 21.46 -20.90 -21.04
N TRP A 103 22.02 -20.31 -22.09
CA TRP A 103 22.15 -20.87 -23.43
C TRP A 103 23.60 -21.24 -23.69
N ARG A 104 23.84 -22.38 -24.34
CA ARG A 104 25.15 -22.83 -24.78
C ARG A 104 25.14 -23.15 -26.28
N GLN A 105 26.14 -22.70 -27.00
CA GLN A 105 26.34 -23.00 -28.40
C GLN A 105 26.98 -24.39 -28.53
N GLY A 106 26.27 -25.31 -29.18
CA GLY A 106 26.79 -26.62 -29.57
C GLY A 106 26.94 -26.76 -31.09
N ALA A 107 27.29 -27.96 -31.53
CA ALA A 107 27.39 -28.29 -32.95
C ALA A 107 26.07 -28.05 -33.72
N ASP A 108 24.94 -28.30 -33.07
CA ASP A 108 23.59 -28.16 -33.64
C ASP A 108 22.94 -26.79 -33.36
N GLY A 109 23.74 -25.81 -32.94
CA GLY A 109 23.30 -24.45 -32.59
C GLY A 109 23.08 -24.24 -31.09
N TRP A 110 22.36 -23.17 -30.76
CA TRP A 110 22.12 -22.73 -29.39
C TRP A 110 21.06 -23.59 -28.70
N ARG A 111 21.40 -24.13 -27.53
CA ARG A 111 20.49 -24.92 -26.68
C ARG A 111 20.42 -24.33 -25.28
N ILE A 112 19.28 -24.51 -24.63
CA ILE A 112 19.04 -24.11 -23.25
C ILE A 112 19.66 -25.16 -22.33
N LEU A 113 20.62 -24.74 -21.50
CA LEU A 113 21.20 -25.54 -20.44
C LEU A 113 20.37 -25.43 -19.16
N ILE A 114 20.04 -24.21 -18.75
CA ILE A 114 19.26 -23.98 -17.52
C ILE A 114 18.13 -23.03 -17.85
N ALA A 115 16.90 -23.35 -17.40
CA ALA A 115 15.78 -22.43 -17.43
C ALA A 115 15.13 -22.33 -16.06
N GLN A 116 15.06 -21.13 -15.50
CA GLN A 116 14.31 -20.83 -14.29
C GLN A 116 13.17 -19.90 -14.65
N VAL A 117 11.95 -20.29 -14.31
CA VAL A 117 10.76 -19.46 -14.53
C VAL A 117 10.28 -18.97 -13.17
N SER A 118 10.37 -17.68 -12.95
CA SER A 118 9.76 -17.02 -11.82
C SER A 118 8.44 -16.41 -12.32
N PRO A 119 7.28 -17.07 -12.10
CA PRO A 119 6.02 -16.41 -12.36
C PRO A 119 6.02 -15.09 -11.57
N GLY A 120 5.35 -14.07 -12.12
CA GLY A 120 5.01 -12.93 -11.29
C GLY A 120 4.37 -13.43 -10.03
N LEU A 121 4.66 -12.78 -8.90
CA LEU A 121 3.79 -12.91 -7.75
C LEU A 121 2.39 -12.59 -8.26
N ASP A 122 1.61 -13.64 -8.45
CA ASP A 122 0.18 -13.50 -8.56
C ASP A 122 -0.21 -12.85 -7.22
N PRO A 123 -0.77 -11.63 -7.21
CA PRO A 123 -1.19 -11.00 -5.97
C PRO A 123 -2.23 -11.87 -5.22
N SER A 124 -2.83 -12.88 -5.87
CA SER A 124 -3.65 -13.89 -5.22
C SER A 124 -2.87 -15.02 -4.51
N VAL A 125 -1.55 -15.16 -4.71
CA VAL A 125 -0.73 -16.26 -4.13
C VAL A 125 -0.04 -15.87 -2.82
N THR A 126 -0.16 -14.61 -2.37
CA THR A 126 -0.11 -14.34 -0.93
C THR A 126 -1.52 -14.48 -0.38
N THR A 127 -2.07 -15.70 -0.37
CA THR A 127 -3.35 -15.94 0.31
C THR A 127 -3.15 -15.67 1.80
N ILE A 128 -3.56 -14.49 2.26
CA ILE A 128 -3.89 -14.29 3.67
C ILE A 128 -4.94 -15.36 3.98
N ARG A 129 -4.55 -16.33 4.82
CA ARG A 129 -5.48 -17.36 5.25
C ARG A 129 -6.59 -16.66 6.02
N ALA A 130 -7.85 -17.09 5.83
CA ALA A 130 -8.97 -16.58 6.63
C ALA A 130 -8.71 -16.70 8.16
N ARG A 131 -7.77 -17.55 8.58
CA ARG A 131 -7.35 -17.75 9.98
C ARG A 131 -6.10 -16.97 10.38
N ASP A 132 -5.56 -16.09 9.55
CA ASP A 132 -4.43 -15.25 9.94
C ASP A 132 -4.90 -14.19 10.93
N THR A 133 -4.65 -14.44 12.22
CA THR A 133 -5.09 -13.60 13.33
C THR A 133 -4.36 -12.28 13.42
N SER A 134 -3.24 -12.13 12.69
CA SER A 134 -2.56 -10.83 12.56
C SER A 134 -3.31 -9.91 11.59
N VAL A 135 -4.10 -10.46 10.66
CA VAL A 135 -4.91 -9.68 9.71
C VAL A 135 -6.35 -9.56 10.20
N TRP A 136 -6.96 -10.66 10.62
CA TRP A 136 -8.39 -10.75 10.91
C TRP A 136 -8.63 -10.97 12.41
N ARG A 137 -9.44 -10.11 13.03
CA ARG A 137 -10.07 -10.40 14.31
C ARG A 137 -11.24 -11.36 14.12
N ALA A 138 -12.07 -11.10 13.12
CA ALA A 138 -13.22 -11.91 12.74
C ALA A 138 -13.38 -11.94 11.23
N VAL A 139 -13.81 -13.08 10.68
CA VAL A 139 -14.01 -13.26 9.23
C VAL A 139 -15.26 -14.11 8.97
N GLY A 140 -15.95 -13.84 7.88
CA GLY A 140 -17.14 -14.58 7.42
C GLY A 140 -17.27 -14.56 5.90
N ALA A 141 -18.25 -15.28 5.36
CA ALA A 141 -18.46 -15.41 3.92
C ALA A 141 -19.91 -15.10 3.49
N PRO A 142 -20.39 -13.84 3.56
CA PRO A 142 -19.78 -12.68 4.24
C PRO A 142 -20.02 -12.71 5.76
N LEU A 143 -19.32 -11.86 6.52
CA LEU A 143 -19.62 -11.64 7.94
C LEU A 143 -20.92 -10.85 8.11
N VAL A 144 -21.10 -9.81 7.28
CA VAL A 144 -22.35 -9.04 7.18
C VAL A 144 -22.66 -8.81 5.69
N PRO A 145 -23.80 -9.28 5.18
CA PRO A 145 -24.17 -9.07 3.78
C PRO A 145 -24.57 -7.62 3.51
N GLY A 146 -24.31 -7.13 2.30
CA GLY A 146 -24.83 -5.86 1.82
C GLY A 146 -26.37 -5.86 1.79
N THR A 147 -26.99 -4.69 1.97
CA THR A 147 -28.44 -4.58 2.15
C THR A 147 -29.20 -4.33 0.85
N ARG A 148 -28.51 -3.95 -0.24
CA ARG A 148 -29.10 -3.57 -1.53
C ARG A 148 -28.21 -3.95 -2.71
N ASP A 149 -28.79 -4.11 -3.89
CA ASP A 149 -28.05 -4.20 -5.15
C ASP A 149 -27.85 -2.79 -5.72
N ARG A 150 -26.69 -2.19 -5.45
CA ARG A 150 -26.36 -0.78 -5.74
C ARG A 150 -24.88 -0.64 -6.17
N LEU A 151 -24.35 0.59 -6.13
CA LEU A 151 -23.02 1.00 -6.62
C LEU A 151 -21.87 0.04 -6.27
N LEU A 152 -21.90 -0.58 -5.08
CA LEU A 152 -20.85 -1.46 -4.57
C LEU A 152 -21.27 -2.94 -4.52
N ALA A 153 -22.34 -3.33 -5.21
CA ALA A 153 -22.82 -4.71 -5.24
C ALA A 153 -21.70 -5.67 -5.66
N GLY A 154 -21.55 -6.76 -4.90
CA GLY A 154 -20.51 -7.77 -5.12
C GLY A 154 -19.11 -7.41 -4.61
N LEU A 155 -18.88 -6.17 -4.15
CA LEU A 155 -17.61 -5.78 -3.54
C LEU A 155 -17.52 -6.19 -2.08
N ARG A 156 -16.31 -6.56 -1.65
CA ARG A 156 -16.00 -7.04 -0.30
C ARG A 156 -15.29 -5.96 0.53
N VAL A 157 -15.73 -5.75 1.77
CA VAL A 157 -15.15 -4.76 2.69
C VAL A 157 -14.44 -5.44 3.84
N ALA A 158 -13.18 -5.08 4.06
CA ALA A 158 -12.43 -5.33 5.29
C ALA A 158 -12.57 -4.11 6.21
N VAL A 159 -13.06 -4.29 7.42
CA VAL A 159 -13.35 -3.19 8.35
C VAL A 159 -12.34 -3.19 9.48
N LYS A 160 -11.58 -2.09 9.65
CA LYS A 160 -10.68 -1.91 10.79
C LYS A 160 -11.43 -2.08 12.11
N ASP A 161 -10.81 -2.75 13.09
CA ASP A 161 -11.36 -3.03 14.42
C ASP A 161 -11.44 -1.80 15.35
N LEU A 162 -11.91 -0.68 14.80
CA LEU A 162 -12.30 0.54 15.50
C LEU A 162 -13.72 0.97 15.15
N TYR A 163 -14.38 0.27 14.21
CA TYR A 163 -15.73 0.56 13.78
C TYR A 163 -16.71 -0.44 14.38
N ALA A 164 -17.79 0.07 14.93
CA ALA A 164 -18.94 -0.72 15.32
C ALA A 164 -19.50 -1.49 14.11
N VAL A 165 -19.65 -2.80 14.27
CA VAL A 165 -20.36 -3.67 13.34
C VAL A 165 -21.42 -4.38 14.17
N ALA A 166 -22.70 -4.17 13.86
CA ALA A 166 -23.79 -4.72 14.65
C ALA A 166 -23.64 -6.24 14.86
N GLY A 167 -23.82 -6.69 16.09
CA GLY A 167 -23.61 -8.07 16.53
C GLY A 167 -22.16 -8.46 16.79
N GLN A 168 -21.20 -7.52 16.69
CA GLN A 168 -19.78 -7.75 16.95
C GLN A 168 -19.25 -6.75 17.99
N PRO A 169 -18.40 -7.18 18.93
CA PRO A 169 -17.66 -6.25 19.81
C PRO A 169 -16.56 -5.53 19.02
N VAL A 170 -16.14 -4.35 19.49
CA VAL A 170 -14.99 -3.61 18.93
C VAL A 170 -13.77 -3.85 19.82
N GLY A 171 -12.69 -4.40 19.26
CA GLY A 171 -11.53 -4.81 20.04
C GLY A 171 -10.41 -3.79 20.15
N ALA A 172 -10.39 -2.77 19.29
CA ALA A 172 -9.38 -1.70 19.28
C ALA A 172 -7.92 -2.22 19.24
N GLY A 173 -7.69 -3.44 18.74
CA GLY A 173 -6.38 -4.07 18.73
C GLY A 173 -5.81 -4.40 20.11
N ASN A 174 -6.64 -4.48 21.16
CA ASN A 174 -6.23 -4.90 22.51
C ASN A 174 -7.13 -6.05 23.03
N PRO A 175 -6.56 -7.17 23.51
CA PRO A 175 -7.34 -8.32 23.94
C PRO A 175 -8.14 -8.09 25.23
N THR A 176 -7.63 -7.29 26.18
CA THR A 176 -8.36 -6.94 27.40
C THR A 176 -9.56 -6.07 27.05
N TRP A 177 -9.35 -5.03 26.25
CA TRP A 177 -10.43 -4.18 25.73
C TRP A 177 -11.52 -5.01 25.05
N LEU A 178 -11.12 -5.93 24.16
CA LEU A 178 -12.05 -6.81 23.46
C LEU A 178 -12.84 -7.73 24.41
N SER A 179 -12.21 -8.22 25.48
CA SER A 179 -12.87 -9.15 26.42
C SER A 179 -13.97 -8.49 27.26
N GLU A 180 -13.90 -7.16 27.43
CA GLU A 180 -14.87 -6.35 28.17
C GLU A 180 -15.92 -5.71 27.26
N ALA A 181 -15.64 -5.64 25.95
CA ALA A 181 -16.52 -5.06 24.97
C ALA A 181 -17.77 -5.92 24.76
N SER A 182 -18.95 -5.30 24.87
CA SER A 182 -20.21 -5.91 24.48
C SER A 182 -20.41 -5.82 22.96
N PRO A 183 -21.13 -6.76 22.34
CA PRO A 183 -21.51 -6.63 20.93
C PRO A 183 -22.28 -5.34 20.65
N GLU A 184 -21.89 -4.62 19.60
CA GLU A 184 -22.55 -3.38 19.19
C GLU A 184 -23.95 -3.67 18.66
N THR A 185 -24.91 -2.78 18.96
CA THR A 185 -26.30 -2.95 18.49
C THR A 185 -26.55 -2.34 17.10
N THR A 186 -25.71 -1.41 16.68
CA THR A 186 -25.81 -0.70 15.41
C THR A 186 -24.46 -0.65 14.69
N HIS A 187 -24.48 -0.58 13.36
CA HIS A 187 -23.28 -0.34 12.58
C HIS A 187 -22.80 1.11 12.75
N ALA A 188 -21.49 1.32 12.73
CA ALA A 188 -20.91 2.64 12.55
C ALA A 188 -21.41 3.27 11.25
N ALA A 189 -21.54 4.59 11.21
CA ALA A 189 -22.17 5.29 10.08
C ALA A 189 -21.48 5.00 8.74
N ALA A 190 -20.14 4.92 8.71
CA ALA A 190 -19.39 4.57 7.51
C ALA A 190 -19.64 3.11 7.06
N VAL A 191 -19.73 2.17 8.01
CA VAL A 191 -20.05 0.76 7.72
C VAL A 191 -21.46 0.65 7.13
N ALA A 192 -22.44 1.31 7.76
CA ALA A 192 -23.83 1.34 7.29
C ALA A 192 -23.93 1.89 5.86
N ARG A 193 -23.21 2.98 5.53
CA ARG A 193 -23.19 3.57 4.18
C ARG A 193 -22.65 2.60 3.13
N LEU A 194 -21.59 1.86 3.43
CA LEU A 194 -21.02 0.88 2.50
C LEU A 194 -21.96 -0.33 2.30
N LEU A 195 -22.58 -0.83 3.37
CA LEU A 195 -23.58 -1.90 3.30
C LEU A 195 -24.81 -1.47 2.48
N ASP A 196 -25.30 -0.25 2.69
CA ASP A 196 -26.43 0.35 1.96
C ASP A 196 -26.14 0.61 0.48
N ALA A 197 -24.87 0.78 0.13
CA ALA A 197 -24.40 0.85 -1.24
C ALA A 197 -24.19 -0.54 -1.88
N GLY A 198 -24.37 -1.63 -1.13
CA GLY A 198 -24.37 -3.01 -1.62
C GLY A 198 -23.09 -3.80 -1.38
N ALA A 199 -22.08 -3.21 -0.75
CA ALA A 199 -20.86 -3.92 -0.39
C ALA A 199 -21.15 -4.89 0.78
N SER A 200 -20.44 -6.02 0.84
CA SER A 200 -20.55 -6.97 1.96
C SER A 200 -19.29 -6.94 2.82
N VAL A 201 -19.45 -6.90 4.15
CA VAL A 201 -18.31 -7.00 5.07
C VAL A 201 -17.86 -8.45 5.12
N VAL A 202 -16.61 -8.71 4.72
CA VAL A 202 -16.01 -10.06 4.79
C VAL A 202 -15.31 -10.33 6.11
N GLY A 203 -14.91 -9.28 6.82
CA GLY A 203 -14.29 -9.44 8.12
C GLY A 203 -13.92 -8.13 8.79
N ILE A 204 -13.62 -8.25 10.08
CA ILE A 204 -13.10 -7.19 10.93
C ILE A 204 -11.61 -7.45 11.09
N THR A 205 -10.79 -6.49 10.69
CA THR A 205 -9.33 -6.62 10.63
C THR A 205 -8.65 -6.02 11.84
N GLN A 206 -7.51 -6.60 12.23
CA GLN A 206 -6.65 -6.04 13.26
C GLN A 206 -6.16 -4.62 12.89
N THR A 207 -5.77 -3.90 13.94
CA THR A 207 -5.23 -2.54 13.92
C THR A 207 -4.01 -2.46 14.83
N ASP A 208 -3.15 -1.47 14.63
CA ASP A 208 -2.24 -1.05 15.69
C ASP A 208 -3.08 -0.70 16.91
N GLU A 209 -2.64 -1.15 18.08
CA GLU A 209 -3.37 -1.04 19.35
C GLU A 209 -3.80 0.40 19.64
N LEU A 210 -5.10 0.59 19.90
CA LEU A 210 -5.75 1.89 20.12
C LEU A 210 -5.48 2.93 19.01
N ALA A 211 -5.18 2.45 17.79
CA ALA A 211 -4.71 3.25 16.67
C ALA A 211 -3.36 3.99 16.89
N SER A 212 -2.64 3.71 17.98
CA SER A 212 -1.44 4.42 18.44
C SER A 212 -0.15 3.89 17.80
N GLY A 213 -0.16 3.80 16.47
CA GLY A 213 0.95 3.29 15.66
C GLY A 213 0.84 3.68 14.18
N LEU A 214 1.93 3.45 13.44
CA LEU A 214 2.02 3.73 12.00
C LEU A 214 2.70 2.59 11.22
N ALA A 215 3.23 1.58 11.90
CA ALA A 215 4.00 0.51 11.28
C ALA A 215 3.12 -0.70 10.95
N GLY A 216 2.01 -0.92 11.65
CA GLY A 216 1.26 -2.17 11.52
C GLY A 216 1.64 -3.21 12.58
N GLU A 217 2.44 -2.84 13.57
CA GLU A 217 2.90 -3.73 14.63
C GLU A 217 1.91 -3.71 15.80
N ASN A 218 1.45 -4.89 16.21
CA ASN A 218 0.62 -5.06 17.39
C ASN A 218 1.27 -6.10 18.33
N ALA A 219 1.50 -5.71 19.58
CA ALA A 219 2.19 -6.57 20.56
C ALA A 219 1.41 -7.87 20.89
N HIS A 220 0.09 -7.86 20.71
CA HIS A 220 -0.79 -8.96 21.06
C HIS A 220 -1.09 -9.88 19.88
N TYR A 221 -1.28 -9.29 18.69
CA TYR A 221 -1.73 -10.00 17.49
C TYR A 221 -0.64 -10.16 16.41
N GLY A 222 0.53 -9.56 16.61
CA GLY A 222 1.63 -9.54 15.65
C GLY A 222 1.46 -8.50 14.54
N THR A 223 2.24 -8.66 13.48
CA THR A 223 2.27 -7.76 12.33
C THR A 223 1.65 -8.46 11.11
N PRO A 224 0.60 -7.89 10.47
CA PRO A 224 0.07 -8.46 9.24
C PRO A 224 1.14 -8.54 8.16
N PRO A 225 1.15 -9.57 7.30
CA PRO A 225 2.09 -9.64 6.19
C PRO A 225 1.83 -8.48 5.21
N ASN A 226 2.89 -7.95 4.60
CA ASN A 226 2.80 -7.08 3.44
C ASN A 226 2.95 -7.93 2.15
N PRO A 227 1.86 -8.23 1.42
CA PRO A 227 1.91 -9.08 0.23
C PRO A 227 2.74 -8.48 -0.90
N ARG A 228 2.81 -7.14 -0.95
CA ARG A 228 3.51 -6.40 -2.00
C ARG A 228 5.02 -6.42 -1.78
N VAL A 229 5.44 -6.46 -0.51
CA VAL A 229 6.85 -6.48 -0.13
C VAL A 229 7.10 -7.39 1.08
N PRO A 230 7.27 -8.71 0.85
CA PRO A 230 7.49 -9.67 1.93
C PRO A 230 8.67 -9.29 2.85
N GLY A 231 8.50 -9.51 4.16
CA GLY A 231 9.51 -9.19 5.19
C GLY A 231 9.53 -7.73 5.64
N ARG A 232 8.67 -6.89 5.06
CA ARG A 232 8.48 -5.49 5.48
C ARG A 232 7.09 -5.28 6.06
N VAL A 233 6.97 -4.24 6.88
CA VAL A 233 5.73 -3.93 7.56
C VAL A 233 4.66 -3.45 6.55
N PRO A 234 3.36 -3.70 6.79
CA PRO A 234 2.29 -3.24 5.91
C PRO A 234 1.99 -1.74 6.08
N GLY A 235 2.48 -1.11 7.16
CA GLY A 235 2.04 0.20 7.61
C GLY A 235 0.79 0.10 8.47
N GLY A 236 0.49 1.18 9.18
CA GLY A 236 -0.60 1.23 10.15
C GLY A 236 -1.10 2.66 10.37
N SER A 237 -2.10 2.88 11.21
CA SER A 237 -2.74 1.85 12.05
C SER A 237 -3.79 0.99 11.34
N THR A 238 -4.14 1.28 10.08
CA THR A 238 -5.07 0.47 9.27
C THR A 238 -4.36 -0.70 8.59
N SER A 239 -3.67 -1.51 9.38
CA SER A 239 -2.69 -2.50 8.91
C SER A 239 -3.36 -3.76 8.34
N GLY A 240 -4.30 -4.36 9.07
CA GLY A 240 -5.00 -5.55 8.62
C GLY A 240 -5.87 -5.29 7.37
N SER A 241 -6.55 -4.15 7.28
CA SER A 241 -7.35 -3.83 6.08
C SER A 241 -6.47 -3.60 4.86
N ALA A 242 -5.29 -2.98 5.02
CA ALA A 242 -4.33 -2.82 3.93
C ALA A 242 -3.79 -4.16 3.44
N ALA A 243 -3.37 -5.04 4.36
CA ALA A 243 -2.93 -6.38 4.02
C ALA A 243 -4.03 -7.17 3.30
N ALA A 244 -5.27 -7.13 3.79
CA ALA A 244 -6.41 -7.79 3.18
C ALA A 244 -6.70 -7.31 1.75
N VAL A 245 -6.65 -6.00 1.51
CA VAL A 245 -6.85 -5.43 0.16
C VAL A 245 -5.70 -5.77 -0.77
N ALA A 246 -4.45 -5.67 -0.30
CA ALA A 246 -3.25 -6.00 -1.07
C ALA A 246 -3.19 -7.50 -1.46
N ALA A 247 -3.72 -8.38 -0.61
CA ALA A 247 -3.82 -9.83 -0.87
C ALA A 247 -5.09 -10.24 -1.65
N CYS A 248 -5.87 -9.28 -2.16
CA CYS A 248 -7.15 -9.53 -2.83
C CYS A 248 -8.20 -10.27 -1.96
N ALA A 249 -8.05 -10.26 -0.64
CA ALA A 249 -9.01 -10.85 0.30
C ALA A 249 -10.23 -9.95 0.54
N ALA A 250 -10.08 -8.64 0.34
CA ALA A 250 -11.16 -7.66 0.27
C ALA A 250 -10.92 -6.70 -0.89
N ASP A 251 -11.94 -5.98 -1.34
CA ASP A 251 -11.85 -5.00 -2.43
C ASP A 251 -11.71 -3.57 -1.90
N ILE A 252 -12.32 -3.32 -0.73
CA ILE A 252 -12.29 -2.05 -0.01
C ILE A 252 -11.78 -2.32 1.42
N GLY A 253 -10.80 -1.54 1.86
CA GLY A 253 -10.39 -1.46 3.26
C GLY A 253 -10.94 -0.20 3.88
N LEU A 254 -11.79 -0.32 4.90
CA LEU A 254 -12.29 0.80 5.69
C LEU A 254 -11.41 0.97 6.92
N GLY A 255 -10.88 2.17 7.14
CA GLY A 255 -10.04 2.47 8.29
C GLY A 255 -10.07 3.93 8.68
N THR A 256 -9.15 4.30 9.58
CA THR A 256 -9.05 5.65 10.11
C THR A 256 -7.73 6.28 9.73
N ASP A 257 -7.71 7.60 9.52
CA ASP A 257 -6.50 8.40 9.34
C ASP A 257 -6.51 9.57 10.34
N THR A 258 -5.62 9.53 11.33
CA THR A 258 -5.37 10.64 12.26
C THR A 258 -4.15 11.42 11.79
N ALA A 259 -3.07 10.70 11.52
CA ALA A 259 -1.76 11.25 11.19
C ALA A 259 -1.10 10.50 10.02
N GLY A 260 -1.88 9.84 9.16
CA GLY A 260 -1.34 9.00 8.08
C GLY A 260 -1.79 7.54 8.13
N SER A 261 -2.68 7.16 9.04
CA SER A 261 -3.07 5.76 9.26
C SER A 261 -3.81 5.06 8.11
N ILE A 262 -4.15 5.78 7.05
CA ILE A 262 -4.55 5.21 5.74
C ILE A 262 -3.44 5.39 4.71
N ARG A 263 -2.82 6.57 4.69
CA ARG A 263 -1.83 6.94 3.67
C ARG A 263 -0.53 6.15 3.78
N ALA A 264 -0.01 5.93 4.98
CA ALA A 264 1.19 5.12 5.21
C ALA A 264 1.01 3.67 4.74
N PRO A 265 -0.05 2.94 5.15
CA PRO A 265 -0.28 1.59 4.62
C PRO A 265 -0.61 1.57 3.13
N ALA A 266 -1.27 2.60 2.58
CA ALA A 266 -1.47 2.73 1.13
C ALA A 266 -0.13 2.76 0.39
N SER A 267 0.79 3.63 0.82
CA SER A 267 2.15 3.74 0.28
C SER A 267 2.89 2.40 0.33
N TYR A 268 2.98 1.80 1.52
CA TYR A 268 3.78 0.60 1.78
C TYR A 268 3.24 -0.67 1.12
N CYS A 269 1.91 -0.78 0.97
CA CYS A 269 1.28 -1.93 0.31
C CYS A 269 1.04 -1.71 -1.19
N GLY A 270 1.40 -0.55 -1.74
CA GLY A 270 1.16 -0.24 -3.16
C GLY A 270 -0.32 -0.14 -3.51
N LEU A 271 -1.11 0.51 -2.65
CA LEU A 271 -2.55 0.69 -2.79
C LEU A 271 -2.90 2.17 -3.01
N TYR A 272 -4.12 2.43 -3.47
CA TYR A 272 -4.72 3.76 -3.39
C TYR A 272 -5.35 3.95 -2.01
N GLY A 273 -5.10 5.09 -1.38
CA GLY A 273 -5.63 5.43 -0.06
C GLY A 273 -6.23 6.83 -0.01
N LEU A 274 -7.43 6.97 0.56
CA LEU A 274 -8.09 8.26 0.79
C LEU A 274 -8.19 8.56 2.29
N ARG A 275 -7.58 9.65 2.72
CA ARG A 275 -7.96 10.40 3.92
C ARG A 275 -9.05 11.38 3.51
N THR A 276 -10.23 11.30 4.11
CA THR A 276 -11.30 12.25 3.76
C THR A 276 -11.06 13.63 4.36
N THR A 277 -11.75 14.63 3.83
CA THR A 277 -11.93 15.92 4.50
C THR A 277 -12.42 15.68 5.93
N HIS A 278 -11.85 16.42 6.89
CA HIS A 278 -12.22 16.28 8.29
C HIS A 278 -13.69 16.67 8.51
N ASP A 279 -14.39 15.86 9.31
CA ASP A 279 -15.84 15.95 9.60
C ASP A 279 -16.81 15.82 8.41
N LEU A 280 -16.35 15.52 7.20
CA LEU A 280 -17.24 15.34 6.04
C LEU A 280 -17.92 13.96 6.01
N VAL A 281 -17.25 12.92 6.51
CA VAL A 281 -17.83 11.59 6.71
C VAL A 281 -18.04 11.36 8.21
N SER A 282 -19.25 10.95 8.59
CA SER A 282 -19.60 10.70 10.00
C SER A 282 -18.68 9.65 10.63
N ARG A 283 -18.21 9.97 11.84
CA ARG A 283 -17.38 9.11 12.71
C ARG A 283 -18.21 8.42 13.80
N GLU A 284 -19.55 8.48 13.72
CA GLU A 284 -20.43 7.80 14.66
C GLU A 284 -20.18 6.28 14.66
N GLY A 285 -20.08 5.69 15.86
CA GLY A 285 -19.72 4.29 16.06
C GLY A 285 -18.24 3.96 15.79
N MET A 286 -17.36 4.97 15.74
CA MET A 286 -15.92 4.79 15.56
C MET A 286 -15.17 5.13 16.87
N ILE A 287 -14.30 4.23 17.34
CA ILE A 287 -13.35 4.53 18.42
C ILE A 287 -12.27 5.45 17.86
N GLY A 288 -12.13 6.63 18.47
CA GLY A 288 -11.15 7.66 18.06
C GLY A 288 -9.78 7.53 18.73
N LEU A 289 -8.84 8.31 18.24
CA LEU A 289 -7.52 8.53 18.85
C LEU A 289 -7.34 10.01 19.20
N ALA A 290 -7.62 10.90 18.26
CA ALA A 290 -7.57 12.34 18.47
C ALA A 290 -8.65 13.00 17.60
N PRO A 291 -9.86 13.24 18.15
CA PRO A 291 -11.02 13.68 17.38
C PRO A 291 -10.79 14.94 16.53
N SER A 292 -9.86 15.81 16.94
CA SER A 292 -9.48 17.00 16.17
C SER A 292 -8.80 16.69 14.83
N PHE A 293 -8.33 15.46 14.62
CA PHE A 293 -7.60 15.04 13.41
C PHE A 293 -8.14 13.75 12.79
N ASP A 294 -8.91 12.96 13.52
CA ASP A 294 -9.45 11.68 13.07
C ASP A 294 -10.38 11.83 11.88
N THR A 295 -10.19 10.99 10.88
CA THR A 295 -11.05 10.90 9.69
C THR A 295 -11.33 9.46 9.34
N VAL A 296 -12.47 9.23 8.70
CA VAL A 296 -12.72 7.98 7.98
C VAL A 296 -11.80 7.95 6.76
N GLY A 297 -11.34 6.78 6.36
CA GLY A 297 -10.60 6.63 5.12
C GLY A 297 -10.73 5.26 4.49
N LEU A 298 -10.31 5.19 3.24
CA LEU A 298 -10.52 4.06 2.35
C LEU A 298 -9.19 3.61 1.74
N LEU A 299 -9.07 2.30 1.52
CA LEU A 299 -7.96 1.64 0.82
C LEU A 299 -8.52 0.76 -0.29
N THR A 300 -7.93 0.82 -1.48
CA THR A 300 -8.34 0.00 -2.64
C THR A 300 -7.14 -0.29 -3.55
N ARG A 301 -7.28 -1.25 -4.46
CA ARG A 301 -6.22 -1.56 -5.44
C ARG A 301 -6.23 -0.63 -6.67
N ASP A 302 -7.32 0.09 -6.90
CA ASP A 302 -7.51 0.93 -8.06
C ASP A 302 -8.37 2.16 -7.75
N ALA A 303 -8.13 3.25 -8.49
CA ALA A 303 -8.81 4.52 -8.27
C ALA A 303 -10.32 4.47 -8.56
N ALA A 304 -10.79 3.59 -9.44
CA ALA A 304 -12.21 3.49 -9.77
C ALA A 304 -13.01 2.93 -8.59
N THR A 305 -12.52 1.85 -7.97
CA THR A 305 -13.08 1.30 -6.73
C THR A 305 -13.01 2.32 -5.59
N LEU A 306 -11.88 3.04 -5.45
CA LEU A 306 -11.76 4.11 -4.44
C LEU A 306 -12.85 5.17 -4.62
N ARG A 307 -13.06 5.62 -5.86
CA ARG A 307 -14.04 6.63 -6.22
C ARG A 307 -15.47 6.15 -5.91
N GLN A 308 -15.81 4.93 -6.28
CA GLN A 308 -17.14 4.36 -5.99
C GLN A 308 -17.39 4.28 -4.48
N ALA A 309 -16.41 3.81 -3.71
CA ALA A 309 -16.50 3.75 -2.25
C ALA A 309 -16.60 5.15 -1.62
N ALA A 310 -15.86 6.12 -2.12
CA ALA A 310 -15.94 7.52 -1.68
C ALA A 310 -17.33 8.12 -1.94
N VAL A 311 -17.92 7.87 -3.12
CA VAL A 311 -19.30 8.27 -3.44
C VAL A 311 -20.31 7.60 -2.51
N ALA A 312 -20.13 6.30 -2.20
CA ALA A 312 -20.98 5.60 -1.24
C ALA A 312 -20.91 6.20 0.17
N LEU A 313 -19.76 6.76 0.57
CA LEU A 313 -19.63 7.54 1.79
C LEU A 313 -20.26 8.93 1.71
N GLY A 314 -20.88 9.32 0.60
CA GLY A 314 -21.56 10.60 0.41
C GLY A 314 -20.64 11.75 0.03
N LEU A 315 -19.40 11.46 -0.40
CA LEU A 315 -18.48 12.48 -0.89
C LEU A 315 -18.92 12.97 -2.27
N THR A 316 -18.66 14.24 -2.54
CA THR A 316 -18.94 14.91 -3.81
C THR A 316 -17.68 15.65 -4.29
N GLY A 317 -17.63 15.99 -5.57
CA GLY A 317 -16.60 16.89 -6.10
C GLY A 317 -17.06 18.33 -5.97
N LEU A 318 -16.21 19.21 -5.46
CA LEU A 318 -16.55 20.62 -5.25
C LEU A 318 -15.83 21.54 -6.22
N ALA A 319 -14.61 21.21 -6.62
CA ALA A 319 -13.82 22.06 -7.50
C ALA A 319 -12.74 21.25 -8.24
N PRO A 320 -12.68 21.34 -9.58
CA PRO A 320 -11.64 20.66 -10.34
C PRO A 320 -10.26 21.20 -9.97
N ILE A 321 -9.27 20.32 -9.92
CA ILE A 321 -7.87 20.70 -9.73
C ILE A 321 -7.35 21.34 -11.02
N THR A 322 -6.78 22.54 -10.90
CA THR A 322 -6.28 23.35 -12.02
C THR A 322 -4.77 23.55 -11.99
N ARG A 323 -4.10 23.29 -10.85
CA ARG A 323 -2.64 23.33 -10.73
C ARG A 323 -2.13 22.34 -9.67
N LEU A 324 -0.87 21.95 -9.84
CA LEU A 324 -0.13 21.10 -8.91
C LEU A 324 0.96 21.92 -8.24
N LEU A 325 1.08 21.82 -6.93
CA LEU A 325 2.09 22.52 -6.13
C LEU A 325 3.07 21.48 -5.55
N VAL A 326 4.37 21.74 -5.65
CA VAL A 326 5.44 20.98 -4.99
C VAL A 326 6.14 21.89 -3.99
N VAL A 327 6.57 21.33 -2.85
CA VAL A 327 7.30 22.08 -1.83
C VAL A 327 8.61 21.35 -1.49
N ASP A 328 9.74 22.00 -1.78
CA ASP A 328 11.08 21.42 -1.63
C ASP A 328 11.38 21.00 -0.18
N GLU A 329 10.89 21.76 0.79
CA GLU A 329 10.97 21.43 2.22
C GLU A 329 10.39 20.06 2.56
N LEU A 330 9.23 19.72 1.99
CA LEU A 330 8.56 18.45 2.26
C LEU A 330 9.23 17.32 1.50
N GLU A 331 9.58 17.55 0.23
CA GLU A 331 10.27 16.58 -0.60
C GLU A 331 11.58 16.08 0.05
N ARG A 332 12.35 16.99 0.67
CA ARG A 332 13.62 16.69 1.35
C ARG A 332 13.49 15.74 2.54
N LEU A 333 12.29 15.47 3.04
CA LEU A 333 12.06 14.47 4.08
C LEU A 333 12.13 13.03 3.57
N ALA A 334 12.05 12.84 2.25
CA ALA A 334 12.17 11.54 1.63
C ALA A 334 13.62 11.18 1.28
N ASP A 335 13.94 9.89 1.25
CA ASP A 335 15.24 9.41 0.80
C ASP A 335 15.52 9.77 -0.67
N GLU A 336 16.80 9.81 -1.06
CA GLU A 336 17.22 10.24 -2.39
C GLU A 336 16.55 9.49 -3.55
N PRO A 337 16.49 8.13 -3.56
CA PRO A 337 15.74 7.40 -4.58
C PRO A 337 14.26 7.80 -4.67
N VAL A 338 13.58 8.02 -3.54
CA VAL A 338 12.18 8.45 -3.55
C VAL A 338 12.03 9.84 -4.13
N ARG A 339 12.94 10.77 -3.84
CA ARG A 339 12.94 12.13 -4.42
C ARG A 339 13.08 12.10 -5.95
N MET A 340 14.01 11.29 -6.47
CA MET A 340 14.15 11.09 -7.92
C MET A 340 12.88 10.53 -8.57
N SER A 341 12.23 9.57 -7.90
CA SER A 341 10.96 9.00 -8.37
C SER A 341 9.83 10.03 -8.31
N PHE A 342 9.78 10.84 -7.25
CA PHE A 342 8.84 11.93 -7.06
C PHE A 342 8.92 12.94 -8.19
N ASP A 343 10.11 13.45 -8.53
CA ASP A 343 10.32 14.37 -9.64
C ASP A 343 9.83 13.83 -10.99
N ALA A 344 10.05 12.55 -11.24
CA ALA A 344 9.58 11.91 -12.47
C ALA A 344 8.04 11.79 -12.48
N ALA A 345 7.45 11.38 -11.36
CA ALA A 345 6.02 11.16 -11.23
C ALA A 345 5.22 12.46 -11.25
N THR A 346 5.70 13.54 -10.62
CA THR A 346 5.06 14.86 -10.61
C THR A 346 4.98 15.44 -12.02
N ARG A 347 6.09 15.41 -12.77
CA ARG A 347 6.12 15.82 -14.19
C ARG A 347 5.22 14.97 -15.05
N ALA A 348 5.24 13.65 -14.88
CA ALA A 348 4.38 12.74 -15.64
C ALA A 348 2.89 12.94 -15.33
N LEU A 349 2.53 13.23 -14.07
CA LEU A 349 1.16 13.53 -13.67
C LEU A 349 0.69 14.86 -14.26
N GLY A 350 1.49 15.92 -14.11
CA GLY A 350 1.21 17.24 -14.70
C GLY A 350 1.02 17.16 -16.21
N GLY A 351 1.93 16.49 -16.92
CA GLY A 351 1.85 16.30 -18.37
C GLY A 351 0.61 15.50 -18.82
N ARG A 352 0.28 14.40 -18.14
CA ARG A 352 -0.92 13.59 -18.46
C ARG A 352 -2.23 14.34 -18.21
N ARG A 353 -2.26 15.20 -17.19
CA ARG A 353 -3.46 15.96 -16.82
C ARG A 353 -3.54 17.34 -17.44
N GLY A 354 -2.50 17.79 -18.13
CA GLY A 354 -2.40 19.16 -18.64
C GLY A 354 -2.39 20.21 -17.51
N LEU A 355 -1.89 19.85 -16.33
CA LEU A 355 -1.85 20.72 -15.16
C LEU A 355 -0.44 21.31 -14.99
N PRO A 356 -0.30 22.63 -14.80
CA PRO A 356 0.97 23.23 -14.46
C PRO A 356 1.47 22.70 -13.12
N VAL A 357 2.77 22.44 -13.04
CA VAL A 357 3.46 22.08 -11.80
C VAL A 357 4.29 23.29 -11.36
N GLU A 358 3.94 23.83 -10.21
CA GLU A 358 4.60 24.97 -9.57
C GLU A 358 5.41 24.47 -8.36
N SER A 359 6.51 25.14 -8.05
CA SER A 359 7.39 24.78 -6.94
C SER A 359 7.58 25.96 -6.01
N GLU A 360 7.51 25.69 -4.72
CA GLU A 360 7.80 26.65 -3.65
C GLU A 360 8.91 26.10 -2.74
N PRO A 361 9.86 26.93 -2.29
CA PRO A 361 10.99 26.45 -1.48
C PRO A 361 10.56 25.97 -0.09
N THR A 362 9.53 26.56 0.49
CA THR A 362 9.02 26.24 1.83
C THR A 362 7.52 26.45 1.92
N LEU A 363 6.86 25.60 2.73
CA LEU A 363 5.46 25.76 3.10
C LEU A 363 5.33 26.31 4.53
N THR A 364 6.25 25.90 5.41
CA THR A 364 6.12 26.18 6.84
C THR A 364 6.89 27.42 7.29
N GLY A 365 7.77 27.97 6.44
CA GLY A 365 8.71 29.01 6.83
C GLY A 365 9.85 28.50 7.73
N GLY A 366 10.01 27.18 7.87
CA GLY A 366 10.98 26.53 8.75
C GLY A 366 10.39 25.98 10.05
N ASP A 367 9.08 26.14 10.28
CA ASP A 367 8.40 25.78 11.53
C ASP A 367 7.87 24.33 11.55
N LEU A 368 8.24 23.48 10.58
CA LEU A 368 7.69 22.12 10.46
C LEU A 368 7.88 21.26 11.73
N ASP A 369 9.02 21.39 12.40
CA ASP A 369 9.29 20.68 13.65
C ASP A 369 8.43 21.19 14.81
N GLU A 370 8.15 22.49 14.87
CA GLU A 370 7.23 23.07 15.85
C GLU A 370 5.80 22.57 15.59
N TRP A 371 5.37 22.55 14.33
CA TRP A 371 4.06 22.05 13.94
C TRP A 371 3.92 20.56 14.28
N PHE A 372 4.96 19.77 14.04
CA PHE A 372 5.00 18.36 14.43
C PHE A 372 4.90 18.18 15.95
N ALA A 373 5.67 18.92 16.73
CA ALA A 373 5.62 18.85 18.20
C ALA A 373 4.25 19.27 18.75
N ALA A 374 3.67 20.35 18.21
CA ALA A 374 2.33 20.80 18.57
C ALA A 374 1.26 19.76 18.22
N PHE A 375 1.33 19.18 17.01
CA PHE A 375 0.45 18.09 16.59
C PHE A 375 0.51 16.91 17.56
N ARG A 376 1.71 16.44 17.91
CA ARG A 376 1.90 15.32 18.84
C ARG A 376 1.39 15.64 20.24
N THR A 377 1.50 16.89 20.68
CA THR A 377 0.98 17.35 21.98
C THR A 377 -0.54 17.30 22.01
N VAL A 378 -1.22 17.88 21.02
CA VAL A 378 -2.70 17.86 20.98
C VAL A 378 -3.22 16.44 20.77
N GLN A 379 -2.59 15.66 19.88
CA GLN A 379 -2.96 14.27 19.64
C GLN A 379 -2.81 13.42 20.92
N GLY A 380 -1.70 13.55 21.63
CA GLY A 380 -1.47 12.83 22.89
C GLY A 380 -2.49 13.22 23.95
N ALA A 381 -2.75 14.51 24.14
CA ALA A 381 -3.71 14.99 25.13
C ALA A 381 -5.14 14.50 24.85
N GLU A 382 -5.56 14.46 23.58
CA GLU A 382 -6.86 13.90 23.19
C GLU A 382 -6.93 12.38 23.35
N ALA A 383 -5.85 11.67 23.02
CA ALA A 383 -5.77 10.23 23.22
C ALA A 383 -5.87 9.89 24.72
N TRP A 384 -5.17 10.62 25.58
CA TRP A 384 -5.27 10.46 27.03
C TRP A 384 -6.67 10.81 27.55
N GLN A 385 -7.30 11.86 27.02
CA GLN A 385 -8.67 12.21 27.39
C GLN A 385 -9.69 11.10 27.03
N LEU A 386 -9.49 10.39 25.92
CA LEU A 386 -10.38 9.31 25.48
C LEU A 386 -10.15 8.00 26.22
N HIS A 387 -8.88 7.65 26.47
CA HIS A 387 -8.50 6.30 26.89
C HIS A 387 -7.85 6.24 28.27
N GLY A 388 -7.46 7.38 28.86
CA GLY A 388 -6.69 7.46 30.10
C GLY A 388 -7.34 6.74 31.27
N ASP A 389 -8.64 6.97 31.49
CA ASP A 389 -9.39 6.31 32.58
C ASP A 389 -9.37 4.79 32.45
N TRP A 390 -9.55 4.26 31.22
CA TRP A 390 -9.48 2.82 30.96
C TRP A 390 -8.06 2.29 31.17
N ILE A 391 -7.04 3.02 30.71
CA ILE A 391 -5.63 2.63 30.86
C ILE A 391 -5.22 2.58 32.33
N GLU A 392 -5.63 3.56 33.14
CA GLU A 392 -5.34 3.59 34.58
C GLU A 392 -6.03 2.44 35.33
N ALA A 393 -7.23 2.04 34.90
CA ALA A 393 -7.93 0.88 35.45
C ALA A 393 -7.30 -0.47 35.05
N HIS A 394 -6.51 -0.52 33.96
CA HIS A 394 -5.97 -1.76 33.38
C HIS A 394 -4.43 -1.71 33.21
N PRO A 395 -3.65 -1.56 34.29
CA PRO A 395 -2.20 -1.43 34.20
C PRO A 395 -1.55 -2.68 33.57
N GLY A 396 -0.59 -2.47 32.67
CA GLY A 396 0.19 -3.54 32.04
C GLY A 396 -0.49 -4.25 30.87
N THR A 397 -1.63 -3.73 30.38
CA THR A 397 -2.37 -4.32 29.26
C THR A 397 -1.96 -3.78 27.89
N LEU A 398 -1.22 -2.68 27.84
CA LEU A 398 -0.74 -2.08 26.59
C LEU A 398 0.60 -2.69 26.16
N GLY A 399 0.81 -2.76 24.84
CA GLY A 399 2.12 -3.07 24.27
C GLY A 399 3.16 -2.00 24.63
N PRO A 400 4.46 -2.33 24.76
CA PRO A 400 5.47 -1.41 25.31
C PRO A 400 5.56 -0.06 24.60
N ALA A 401 5.51 -0.05 23.27
CA ALA A 401 5.59 1.18 22.48
C ALA A 401 4.33 2.06 22.62
N VAL A 402 3.16 1.44 22.81
CA VAL A 402 1.89 2.15 23.03
C VAL A 402 1.82 2.68 24.46
N GLN A 403 2.22 1.87 25.44
CA GLN A 403 2.37 2.29 26.84
C GLN A 403 3.24 3.54 26.96
N ALA A 404 4.45 3.53 26.37
CA ALA A 404 5.35 4.68 26.41
C ALA A 404 4.73 5.97 25.83
N ARG A 405 3.89 5.84 24.79
CA ARG A 405 3.18 6.98 24.19
C ARG A 405 2.08 7.51 25.11
N PHE A 406 1.34 6.64 25.80
CA PHE A 406 0.31 7.06 26.75
C PHE A 406 0.90 7.57 28.07
N ASP A 407 2.05 7.07 28.53
CA ASP A 407 2.78 7.63 29.66
C ASP A 407 3.23 9.06 29.37
N ALA A 408 3.76 9.31 28.17
CA ALA A 408 4.08 10.66 27.72
C ALA A 408 2.83 11.55 27.61
N ALA A 409 1.71 11.00 27.14
CA ALA A 409 0.44 11.71 27.02
C ALA A 409 -0.15 12.11 28.38
N ARG A 410 -0.05 11.22 29.39
CA ARG A 410 -0.49 11.45 30.78
C ARG A 410 0.23 12.65 31.42
N ALA A 411 1.49 12.88 31.06
CA ALA A 411 2.28 13.99 31.58
C ALA A 411 1.94 15.35 30.95
N LEU A 412 1.08 15.40 29.93
CA LEU A 412 0.73 16.64 29.23
C LEU A 412 -0.19 17.51 30.08
N THR A 413 0.13 18.81 30.15
CA THR A 413 -0.67 19.78 30.91
C THR A 413 -1.69 20.48 30.03
N PRO A 414 -2.81 20.98 30.61
CA PRO A 414 -3.77 21.81 29.88
C PRO A 414 -3.12 23.05 29.23
N ALA A 415 -2.13 23.65 29.88
CA ALA A 415 -1.38 24.80 29.34
C ALA A 415 -0.57 24.41 28.10
N ALA A 416 0.16 23.29 28.13
CA ALA A 416 0.90 22.79 26.97
C ALA A 416 -0.04 22.47 25.79
N ARG A 417 -1.20 21.86 26.08
CA ARG A 417 -2.24 21.61 25.06
C ARG A 417 -2.76 22.92 24.46
N SER A 418 -3.01 23.94 25.28
CA SER A 418 -3.48 25.25 24.82
C SER A 418 -2.47 25.91 23.88
N THR A 419 -1.19 26.00 24.28
CA THR A 419 -0.13 26.57 23.43
C THR A 419 0.01 25.79 22.12
N ALA A 420 0.01 24.46 22.17
CA ALA A 420 0.07 23.64 20.98
C ALA A 420 -1.15 23.86 20.05
N SER A 421 -2.34 24.08 20.62
CA SER A 421 -3.55 24.36 19.84
C SER A 421 -3.46 25.69 19.09
N GLU A 422 -2.81 26.71 19.65
CA GLU A 422 -2.56 27.98 18.98
C GLU A 422 -1.59 27.82 17.79
N VAL A 423 -0.53 27.02 17.96
CA VAL A 423 0.40 26.67 16.87
C VAL A 423 -0.35 25.95 15.74
N ILE A 424 -1.18 24.96 16.08
CA ILE A 424 -1.99 24.23 15.10
C ILE A 424 -2.97 25.16 14.36
N ALA A 425 -3.59 26.12 15.05
CA ALA A 425 -4.50 27.06 14.42
C ALA A 425 -3.80 27.92 13.37
N LYS A 426 -2.59 28.43 13.68
CA LYS A 426 -1.75 29.17 12.73
C LYS A 426 -1.31 28.28 11.56
N ALA A 427 -0.78 27.10 11.84
CA ALA A 427 -0.36 26.13 10.82
C ALA A 427 -1.50 25.78 9.86
N ARG A 428 -2.70 25.53 10.39
CA ARG A 428 -3.92 25.28 9.61
C ARG A 428 -4.23 26.43 8.66
N GLN A 429 -4.13 27.67 9.12
CA GLN A 429 -4.35 28.85 8.27
C GLN A 429 -3.30 28.94 7.16
N THR A 430 -2.01 28.76 7.49
CA THR A 430 -0.91 28.75 6.51
C THR A 430 -1.13 27.69 5.43
N VAL A 431 -1.37 26.44 5.82
CA VAL A 431 -1.57 25.33 4.86
C VAL A 431 -2.80 25.56 3.98
N ARG A 432 -3.93 25.99 4.56
CA ARG A 432 -5.15 26.28 3.78
C ARG A 432 -4.97 27.46 2.82
N SER A 433 -4.12 28.42 3.16
CA SER A 433 -3.84 29.58 2.29
C SER A 433 -2.93 29.20 1.14
N ALA A 434 -1.99 28.27 1.35
CA ALA A 434 -1.11 27.73 0.31
C ALA A 434 -1.84 26.77 -0.65
N ILE A 435 -2.91 26.10 -0.18
CA ILE A 435 -3.71 25.13 -0.93
C ILE A 435 -5.16 25.64 -1.09
N PRO A 436 -5.39 26.76 -1.82
CA PRO A 436 -6.74 27.22 -2.12
C PRO A 436 -7.45 26.23 -3.07
N PRO A 437 -8.79 26.30 -3.19
CA PRO A 437 -9.53 25.50 -4.17
C PRO A 437 -8.91 25.55 -5.57
N GLY A 438 -8.83 24.40 -6.24
CA GLY A 438 -8.13 24.25 -7.52
C GLY A 438 -6.63 23.91 -7.42
N THR A 439 -6.05 23.92 -6.22
CA THR A 439 -4.65 23.54 -5.98
C THR A 439 -4.57 22.14 -5.36
N ALA A 440 -3.69 21.29 -5.88
CA ALA A 440 -3.29 20.05 -5.20
C ALA A 440 -1.80 20.10 -4.85
N LEU A 441 -1.48 20.04 -3.55
CA LEU A 441 -0.10 19.88 -3.06
C LEU A 441 0.33 18.43 -3.26
N LEU A 442 1.47 18.24 -3.91
CA LEU A 442 2.14 16.96 -4.12
C LEU A 442 3.26 16.79 -3.08
N LEU A 443 3.31 15.62 -2.46
CA LEU A 443 4.42 15.21 -1.60
C LEU A 443 4.58 13.68 -1.61
N PRO A 444 5.78 13.15 -1.32
CA PRO A 444 5.93 11.74 -0.98
C PRO A 444 4.97 11.38 0.15
N THR A 445 4.25 10.25 0.04
CA THR A 445 3.34 9.83 1.10
C THR A 445 4.09 9.39 2.36
N THR A 446 5.21 8.70 2.17
CA THR A 446 6.10 8.22 3.25
C THR A 446 7.54 8.63 2.96
N SER A 447 8.37 8.74 3.99
CA SER A 447 9.77 9.17 3.84
C SER A 447 10.68 8.17 3.12
N GLY A 448 10.19 6.94 2.93
CA GLY A 448 10.89 5.86 2.26
C GLY A 448 9.93 4.70 1.97
N PRO A 449 10.46 3.54 1.56
CA PRO A 449 9.68 2.32 1.41
C PRO A 449 9.34 1.73 2.78
N ALA A 450 8.45 0.73 2.80
CA ALA A 450 8.09 0.01 4.00
C ALA A 450 9.33 -0.45 4.81
N PRO A 451 9.45 -0.11 6.11
CA PRO A 451 10.51 -0.63 6.98
C PRO A 451 10.51 -2.16 7.06
N LEU A 452 11.67 -2.75 7.39
CA LEU A 452 11.74 -4.18 7.71
C LEU A 452 10.95 -4.48 8.98
N VAL A 453 10.30 -5.64 9.02
CA VAL A 453 9.74 -6.16 10.28
C VAL A 453 10.89 -6.40 11.26
N GLY A 454 10.76 -5.94 12.50
CA GLY A 454 11.81 -6.08 13.51
C GLY A 454 13.04 -5.19 13.29
N LEU A 455 12.89 -4.09 12.52
CA LEU A 455 13.89 -3.02 12.49
C LEU A 455 14.15 -2.52 13.93
N ASP A 456 15.37 -2.03 14.18
CA ASP A 456 15.71 -1.43 15.47
C ASP A 456 14.67 -0.36 15.87
N PRO A 457 14.21 -0.32 17.14
CA PRO A 457 13.17 0.61 17.57
C PRO A 457 13.52 2.09 17.31
N ALA A 458 14.78 2.50 17.45
CA ALA A 458 15.20 3.88 17.20
C ALA A 458 15.12 4.23 15.71
N ASP A 459 15.55 3.31 14.84
CA ASP A 459 15.46 3.48 13.38
C ASP A 459 14.00 3.48 12.91
N MET A 460 13.16 2.60 13.47
CA MET A 460 11.72 2.58 13.21
C MET A 460 11.06 3.90 13.62
N GLU A 461 11.41 4.44 14.78
CA GLU A 461 10.91 5.73 15.26
C GLU A 461 11.39 6.90 14.38
N ALA A 462 12.63 6.88 13.90
CA ALA A 462 13.15 7.89 12.97
C ALA A 462 12.36 7.89 11.64
N VAL A 463 12.12 6.71 11.06
CA VAL A 463 11.29 6.59 9.84
C VAL A 463 9.85 7.05 10.11
N ARG A 464 9.28 6.66 11.25
CA ARG A 464 7.94 7.10 11.68
C ARG A 464 7.87 8.62 11.79
N ALA A 465 8.83 9.25 12.45
CA ALA A 465 8.85 10.68 12.68
C ALA A 465 9.01 11.48 11.37
N ALA A 466 9.83 11.00 10.43
CA ALA A 466 9.95 11.60 9.10
C ALA A 466 8.66 11.46 8.28
N THR A 467 8.04 10.28 8.28
CA THR A 467 6.75 10.05 7.62
C THR A 467 5.61 10.87 8.24
N LEU A 468 5.61 11.08 9.55
CA LEU A 468 4.61 11.91 10.20
C LEU A 468 4.73 13.38 9.80
N ARG A 469 5.95 13.93 9.65
CA ARG A 469 6.12 15.32 9.17
C ARG A 469 5.50 15.56 7.80
N LEU A 470 5.54 14.56 6.92
CA LEU A 470 4.84 14.59 5.63
C LEU A 470 3.31 14.53 5.80
N THR A 471 2.83 13.57 6.59
CA THR A 471 1.40 13.25 6.66
C THR A 471 0.59 14.19 7.55
N ILE A 472 1.21 14.88 8.51
CA ILE A 472 0.50 15.84 9.39
C ILE A 472 0.00 17.07 8.63
N ILE A 473 0.55 17.41 7.46
CA ILE A 473 0.17 18.61 6.70
C ILE A 473 -1.33 18.61 6.41
N SER A 474 -1.88 17.51 5.90
CA SER A 474 -3.33 17.38 5.68
C SER A 474 -4.11 17.25 6.99
N SER A 475 -3.53 16.61 8.02
CA SER A 475 -4.20 16.38 9.30
C SER A 475 -4.42 17.68 10.09
N LEU A 476 -3.36 18.50 10.22
CA LEU A 476 -3.40 19.81 10.86
C LEU A 476 -4.48 20.71 10.25
N ALA A 477 -4.55 20.69 8.92
CA ALA A 477 -5.42 21.56 8.15
C ALA A 477 -6.83 20.98 7.91
N GLY A 478 -7.10 19.75 8.35
CA GLY A 478 -8.38 19.07 8.13
C GLY A 478 -8.68 18.81 6.64
N LEU A 479 -7.64 18.65 5.83
CA LEU A 479 -7.71 18.53 4.38
C LEU A 479 -7.82 17.06 3.94
N PRO A 480 -8.51 16.80 2.81
CA PRO A 480 -8.48 15.50 2.17
C PRO A 480 -7.11 15.23 1.56
N ALA A 481 -6.73 13.96 1.51
CA ALA A 481 -5.50 13.54 0.86
C ALA A 481 -5.63 12.15 0.22
N VAL A 482 -5.19 12.03 -1.03
CA VAL A 482 -5.15 10.76 -1.76
C VAL A 482 -3.69 10.33 -1.93
N SER A 483 -3.35 9.15 -1.42
CA SER A 483 -2.09 8.47 -1.74
C SER A 483 -2.34 7.53 -2.91
N ALA A 484 -1.52 7.64 -3.97
CA ALA A 484 -1.53 6.74 -5.11
C ALA A 484 -0.15 6.09 -5.28
N PRO A 485 -0.07 4.79 -5.65
CA PRO A 485 1.19 4.05 -5.74
C PRO A 485 1.92 4.39 -7.04
N LEU A 486 2.40 5.63 -7.14
CA LEU A 486 3.00 6.21 -8.35
C LEU A 486 4.51 6.43 -8.21
N LEU A 487 5.09 6.21 -7.03
CA LEU A 487 6.52 6.28 -6.79
C LEU A 487 7.08 4.88 -6.54
N ASP A 488 8.36 4.69 -6.84
CA ASP A 488 9.06 3.45 -6.60
C ASP A 488 10.47 3.73 -6.06
N ARG A 489 10.90 2.94 -5.08
CA ARG A 489 12.30 2.80 -4.69
C ARG A 489 12.78 1.40 -5.06
N GLY A 490 13.30 1.26 -6.28
CA GLY A 490 13.66 -0.05 -6.83
C GLY A 490 12.41 -0.89 -7.08
N SER A 491 12.25 -1.98 -6.34
CA SER A 491 11.05 -2.85 -6.41
C SER A 491 10.03 -2.56 -5.30
N HIS A 492 10.27 -1.56 -4.46
CA HIS A 492 9.41 -1.22 -3.33
C HIS A 492 8.50 -0.03 -3.69
N PRO A 493 7.17 -0.17 -3.56
CA PRO A 493 6.26 0.92 -3.82
C PRO A 493 6.43 2.03 -2.78
N VAL A 494 6.22 3.26 -3.23
CA VAL A 494 6.04 4.44 -2.39
C VAL A 494 4.87 5.25 -2.95
N GLY A 495 4.05 5.81 -2.07
CA GLY A 495 2.90 6.62 -2.45
C GLY A 495 3.31 8.04 -2.88
N LEU A 496 2.62 8.57 -3.89
CA LEU A 496 2.52 10.01 -4.16
C LEU A 496 1.22 10.51 -3.52
N SER A 497 1.32 11.43 -2.56
CA SER A 497 0.16 12.06 -1.95
C SER A 497 -0.23 13.34 -2.68
N LEU A 498 -1.53 13.49 -2.95
CA LEU A 498 -2.17 14.74 -3.36
C LEU A 498 -3.00 15.26 -2.18
N VAL A 499 -2.77 16.49 -1.75
CA VAL A 499 -3.54 17.17 -0.70
C VAL A 499 -4.28 18.35 -1.31
N GLY A 500 -5.59 18.39 -1.14
CA GLY A 500 -6.47 19.41 -1.73
C GLY A 500 -7.17 20.27 -0.70
N ALA A 501 -7.96 21.23 -1.16
CA ALA A 501 -8.83 22.04 -0.30
C ALA A 501 -9.96 21.18 0.31
N PRO A 502 -10.62 21.62 1.40
CA PRO A 502 -11.74 20.89 1.98
C PRO A 502 -12.83 20.58 0.94
N GLY A 503 -13.25 19.32 0.90
CA GLY A 503 -14.29 18.80 0.02
C GLY A 503 -13.87 18.53 -1.42
N THR A 504 -12.57 18.63 -1.77
CA THR A 504 -12.07 18.20 -3.09
C THR A 504 -11.69 16.71 -3.12
N ASP A 505 -12.22 15.90 -2.20
CA ASP A 505 -11.90 14.48 -2.03
C ASP A 505 -11.99 13.68 -3.34
N LEU A 506 -13.11 13.80 -4.06
CA LEU A 506 -13.31 13.12 -5.35
C LEU A 506 -12.42 13.70 -6.46
N ASP A 507 -12.23 15.01 -6.47
CA ASP A 507 -11.40 15.69 -7.47
C ASP A 507 -9.94 15.18 -7.41
N LEU A 508 -9.42 14.91 -6.21
CA LEU A 508 -8.08 14.33 -6.03
C LEU A 508 -7.99 12.89 -6.57
N ILE A 509 -9.04 12.08 -6.38
CA ILE A 509 -9.11 10.70 -6.92
C ILE A 509 -9.12 10.75 -8.45
N ASP A 510 -9.88 11.69 -9.02
CA ASP A 510 -9.99 11.87 -10.47
C ASP A 510 -8.64 12.28 -11.09
N VAL A 511 -7.82 13.06 -10.39
CA VAL A 511 -6.45 13.41 -10.83
C VAL A 511 -5.51 12.21 -10.87
N VAL A 512 -5.52 11.33 -9.85
CA VAL A 512 -4.60 10.18 -9.78
C VAL A 512 -5.04 8.96 -10.57
N SER A 513 -6.26 8.98 -11.10
CA SER A 513 -6.78 7.88 -11.93
C SER A 513 -5.89 7.69 -13.18
N PRO A 514 -5.82 6.49 -13.78
CA PRO A 514 -5.04 6.26 -15.00
C PRO A 514 -5.51 7.06 -16.22
#